data_AF-A0A173ZQG2-F1
#
_entry.id   AF-A0A173ZQG2-F1
#
_cell.length_a   1.000
_cell.length_b   1.000
_cell.length_c   1.000
_cell.angle_alpha   90.00
_cell.angle_beta   90.00
_cell.angle_gamma   90.00
#
_symmetry.space_group_name_H-M   'P 1'
#
loop_
_entity.id
_entity.type
_entity.pdbx_description
1 polymer ?
#
loop_
_entity_poly.entity_id
_entity_poly.type
_entity_poly.pdbx_seq_one_letter_code
_entity_poly.pdbx_strand_id
1 'polypeptide(L)'
;MNREEQIANAEKATVDSIREQRFAKTAELVKIPGHPLHTFTLENEALAKTIKKCREALKSGHVEYKLIEEVRQLAIHYAKKGDLLYPHLKVKYEISGPSDVMWTVDDEIRDEFAALAKKADSQDDEWKKRFEAALTRADEMIYKEANILFPNCAFNFTDEEWFGIYRDSKDYAECFGVENGVWEDAEKVQKVKMSSISQDEIVMAGGHMTVEQLTAMLNTIPLEISFVDTDNINRFFNEGPKVFKRPGMAIDREVFSCHPPKIEQQVRRIIEEFRAGTLDKVPVWMDKNGRTMLVTYMAVRDKSGKYLGTMELVQDMEFAKEYFQK
;
A
#
# COMPACT_ATOMS: atom_id res chain seq x y z
N MET A 1 -44.86 -34.79 9.87
CA MET A 1 -43.61 -34.24 9.33
C MET A 1 -42.70 -35.42 9.03
N ASN A 2 -42.31 -35.61 7.77
CA ASN A 2 -41.44 -36.72 7.38
C ASN A 2 -39.97 -36.41 7.75
N ARG A 3 -39.08 -37.41 7.68
CA ARG A 3 -37.66 -37.28 8.07
C ARG A 3 -36.87 -36.29 7.19
N GLU A 4 -37.25 -36.15 5.92
CA GLU A 4 -36.63 -35.23 4.97
C GLU A 4 -37.01 -33.76 5.28
N GLU A 5 -38.27 -33.52 5.63
CA GLU A 5 -38.75 -32.21 6.11
C GLU A 5 -38.06 -31.80 7.41
N GLN A 6 -37.77 -32.75 8.30
CA GLN A 6 -37.02 -32.49 9.54
C GLN A 6 -35.56 -32.11 9.27
N ILE A 7 -34.88 -32.78 8.34
CA ILE A 7 -33.50 -32.49 7.95
C ILE A 7 -33.42 -31.11 7.26
N ALA A 8 -34.29 -30.86 6.28
CA ALA A 8 -34.33 -29.58 5.57
C ALA A 8 -34.63 -28.39 6.50
N ASN A 9 -35.53 -28.58 7.48
CA ASN A 9 -35.83 -27.55 8.48
C ASN A 9 -34.66 -27.33 9.45
N ALA A 10 -33.93 -28.38 9.84
CA ALA A 10 -32.75 -28.26 10.69
C ALA A 10 -31.58 -27.58 9.96
N GLU A 11 -31.35 -27.92 8.69
CA GLU A 11 -30.34 -27.26 7.84
C GLU A 11 -30.66 -25.77 7.66
N LYS A 12 -31.91 -25.45 7.34
CA LYS A 12 -32.36 -24.06 7.22
C LYS A 12 -32.19 -23.28 8.52
N ALA A 13 -32.59 -23.86 9.66
CA ALA A 13 -32.42 -23.22 10.97
C ALA A 13 -30.94 -22.98 11.33
N THR A 14 -30.05 -23.89 10.91
CA THR A 14 -28.60 -23.76 11.11
C THR A 14 -28.03 -22.63 10.26
N VAL A 15 -28.42 -22.54 8.99
CA VAL A 15 -28.01 -21.45 8.08
C VAL A 15 -28.51 -20.10 8.57
N ASP A 16 -29.76 -20.02 9.03
CA ASP A 16 -30.34 -18.79 9.57
C ASP A 16 -29.62 -18.33 10.85
N SER A 17 -29.29 -19.26 11.76
CA SER A 17 -28.51 -18.96 12.98
C SER A 17 -27.10 -18.43 12.67
N ILE A 18 -26.38 -19.06 11.73
CA ILE A 18 -25.05 -18.57 11.31
C ILE A 18 -25.17 -17.18 10.68
N ARG A 19 -26.20 -16.95 9.87
CA ARG A 19 -26.47 -15.64 9.27
C ARG A 19 -26.68 -14.58 10.36
N GLU A 20 -27.53 -14.84 11.35
CA GLU A 20 -27.78 -13.92 12.46
C GLU A 20 -26.50 -13.59 13.24
N GLN A 21 -25.66 -14.58 13.52
CA GLN A 21 -24.36 -14.37 14.17
C GLN A 21 -23.44 -13.47 13.36
N ARG A 22 -23.37 -13.66 12.02
CA ARG A 22 -22.58 -12.81 11.13
C ARG A 22 -23.03 -11.35 11.22
N PHE A 23 -24.34 -11.10 11.15
CA PHE A 23 -24.89 -9.75 11.24
C PHE A 23 -24.69 -9.11 12.62
N ALA A 24 -24.84 -9.88 13.70
CA ALA A 24 -24.60 -9.40 15.06
C ALA A 24 -23.14 -8.96 15.24
N LYS A 25 -22.18 -9.79 14.83
CA LYS A 25 -20.75 -9.47 14.94
C LYS A 25 -20.37 -8.26 14.06
N THR A 26 -20.90 -8.17 12.84
CA THR A 26 -20.72 -6.97 12.00
C THR A 26 -21.23 -5.72 12.71
N ALA A 27 -22.44 -5.77 13.29
CA ALA A 27 -23.04 -4.62 13.96
C ALA A 27 -22.27 -4.17 15.21
N GLU A 28 -21.55 -5.07 15.88
CA GLU A 28 -20.64 -4.73 16.97
C GLU A 28 -19.39 -4.00 16.45
N LEU A 29 -18.72 -4.56 15.44
CA LEU A 29 -17.49 -4.00 14.88
C LEU A 29 -17.71 -2.64 14.21
N VAL A 30 -18.85 -2.44 13.54
CA VAL A 30 -19.24 -1.16 12.92
C VAL A 30 -19.42 -0.05 13.96
N LYS A 31 -19.67 -0.37 15.24
CA LYS A 31 -19.81 0.65 16.29
C LYS A 31 -18.48 1.10 16.87
N ILE A 32 -17.38 0.42 16.58
CA ILE A 32 -16.06 0.73 17.13
C ILE A 32 -15.42 1.82 16.26
N PRO A 33 -15.21 3.05 16.77
CA PRO A 33 -14.56 4.11 16.00
C PRO A 33 -13.17 3.68 15.54
N GLY A 34 -12.83 3.96 14.28
CA GLY A 34 -11.56 3.58 13.66
C GLY A 34 -11.45 2.11 13.24
N HIS A 35 -12.38 1.22 13.63
CA HIS A 35 -12.38 -0.14 13.11
C HIS A 35 -12.60 -0.14 11.59
N PRO A 36 -11.90 -0.98 10.79
CA PRO A 36 -12.06 -0.97 9.33
C PRO A 36 -13.51 -1.07 8.84
N LEU A 37 -14.33 -1.96 9.42
CA LEU A 37 -15.77 -2.04 9.10
C LEU A 37 -16.57 -0.78 9.46
N HIS A 38 -16.19 -0.03 10.49
CA HIS A 38 -16.80 1.26 10.80
C HIS A 38 -16.53 2.24 9.65
N THR A 39 -15.26 2.38 9.25
CA THR A 39 -14.85 3.25 8.13
C THR A 39 -15.53 2.86 6.83
N PHE A 40 -15.49 1.58 6.43
CA PHE A 40 -16.16 1.11 5.21
C PHE A 40 -17.68 1.35 5.22
N THR A 41 -18.32 1.25 6.41
CA THR A 41 -19.76 1.54 6.54
C THR A 41 -20.03 3.03 6.35
N LEU A 42 -19.23 3.92 6.94
CA LEU A 42 -19.36 5.37 6.73
C LEU A 42 -19.12 5.76 5.27
N GLU A 43 -18.14 5.14 4.61
CA GLU A 43 -17.88 5.35 3.18
C GLU A 43 -19.10 4.94 2.33
N ASN A 44 -19.72 3.80 2.64
CA ASN A 44 -20.95 3.34 1.99
C ASN A 44 -22.14 4.30 2.21
N GLU A 45 -22.33 4.78 3.43
CA GLU A 45 -23.37 5.77 3.73
C GLU A 45 -23.15 7.09 2.97
N ALA A 46 -21.89 7.51 2.84
CA ALA A 46 -21.52 8.71 2.10
C ALA A 46 -21.70 8.51 0.58
N LEU A 47 -21.29 7.36 0.03
CA LEU A 47 -21.53 6.99 -1.35
C LEU A 47 -23.03 6.94 -1.66
N ALA A 48 -23.87 6.37 -0.79
CA ALA A 48 -25.32 6.34 -0.96
C ALA A 48 -25.91 7.76 -1.07
N LYS A 49 -25.43 8.70 -0.24
CA LYS A 49 -25.82 10.12 -0.31
C LYS A 49 -25.38 10.74 -1.63
N THR A 50 -24.16 10.46 -2.10
CA THR A 50 -23.64 10.95 -3.38
C THR A 50 -24.43 10.40 -4.56
N ILE A 51 -24.76 9.10 -4.56
CA ILE A 51 -25.61 8.47 -5.59
C ILE A 51 -26.97 9.18 -5.66
N LYS A 52 -27.57 9.49 -4.50
CA LYS A 52 -28.83 10.23 -4.46
C LYS A 52 -28.71 11.62 -5.09
N LYS A 53 -27.66 12.39 -4.76
CA LYS A 53 -27.38 13.69 -5.39
C LYS A 53 -27.23 13.56 -6.91
N CYS A 54 -26.50 12.55 -7.38
CA CYS A 54 -26.32 12.28 -8.81
C CYS A 54 -27.66 11.99 -9.51
N ARG A 55 -28.53 11.17 -8.90
CA ARG A 55 -29.88 10.88 -9.42
C ARG A 55 -30.77 12.12 -9.45
N GLU A 56 -30.65 13.02 -8.47
CA GLU A 56 -31.35 14.31 -8.47
C GLU A 56 -30.85 15.23 -9.59
N ALA A 57 -29.54 15.30 -9.79
CA ALA A 57 -28.92 16.07 -10.87
C ALA A 57 -29.33 15.55 -12.27
N LEU A 58 -29.38 14.23 -12.46
CA LEU A 58 -29.90 13.61 -13.68
C LEU A 58 -31.34 14.04 -13.99
N LYS A 59 -32.22 14.12 -12.98
CA LYS A 59 -33.59 14.63 -13.15
C LYS A 59 -33.64 16.10 -13.54
N SER A 60 -32.69 16.91 -13.05
CA SER A 60 -32.55 18.31 -13.43
C SER A 60 -31.96 18.52 -14.84
N GLY A 61 -31.49 17.44 -15.47
CA GLY A 61 -31.05 17.40 -16.87
C GLY A 61 -29.54 17.56 -17.08
N HIS A 62 -28.79 17.90 -16.04
CA HIS A 62 -27.33 18.07 -16.09
C HIS A 62 -26.68 17.67 -14.76
N VAL A 63 -25.56 16.96 -14.84
CA VAL A 63 -24.72 16.56 -13.70
C VAL A 63 -23.43 17.36 -13.74
N GLU A 64 -23.18 18.20 -12.75
CA GLU A 64 -21.95 19.00 -12.70
C GLU A 64 -20.70 18.10 -12.63
N TYR A 65 -19.62 18.51 -13.28
CA TYR A 65 -18.35 17.76 -13.29
C TYR A 65 -17.85 17.45 -11.88
N LYS A 66 -17.98 18.39 -10.95
CA LYS A 66 -17.61 18.20 -9.53
C LYS A 66 -18.34 17.04 -8.88
N LEU A 67 -19.62 16.83 -9.22
CA LEU A 67 -20.41 15.73 -8.68
C LEU A 67 -20.01 14.39 -9.34
N ILE A 68 -19.58 14.43 -10.60
CA ILE A 68 -18.97 13.27 -11.29
C ILE A 68 -17.63 12.90 -10.62
N GLU A 69 -16.81 13.88 -10.24
CA GLU A 69 -15.60 13.65 -9.46
C GLU A 69 -15.89 13.12 -8.06
N GLU A 70 -16.92 13.64 -7.39
CA GLU A 70 -17.37 13.16 -6.07
C GLU A 70 -17.75 11.68 -6.12
N VAL A 71 -18.61 11.25 -7.06
CA VAL A 71 -18.99 9.82 -7.17
C VAL A 71 -17.80 8.93 -7.54
N ARG A 72 -16.85 9.43 -8.34
CA ARG A 72 -15.63 8.68 -8.72
C ARG A 72 -14.70 8.37 -7.57
N GLN A 73 -14.86 8.99 -6.40
CA GLN A 73 -14.13 8.62 -5.20
C GLN A 73 -14.42 7.17 -4.75
N LEU A 74 -15.49 6.52 -5.28
CA LEU A 74 -15.74 5.09 -5.07
C LEU A 74 -14.56 4.22 -5.53
N ALA A 75 -13.77 4.70 -6.50
CA ALA A 75 -12.58 3.99 -6.95
C ALA A 75 -11.59 3.74 -5.80
N ILE A 76 -11.49 4.69 -4.87
CA ILE A 76 -10.61 4.61 -3.69
C ILE A 76 -11.18 3.59 -2.69
N HIS A 77 -12.49 3.64 -2.42
CA HIS A 77 -13.18 2.66 -1.57
C HIS A 77 -13.05 1.23 -2.14
N TYR A 78 -13.24 1.08 -3.46
CA TYR A 78 -13.11 -0.20 -4.15
C TYR A 78 -11.69 -0.74 -4.15
N ALA A 79 -10.67 0.11 -4.29
CA ALA A 79 -9.28 -0.29 -4.13
C ALA A 79 -9.02 -0.79 -2.70
N LYS A 80 -9.47 -0.06 -1.66
CA LYS A 80 -9.32 -0.48 -0.26
C LYS A 80 -9.91 -1.87 0.00
N LYS A 81 -11.19 -2.10 -0.34
CA LYS A 81 -11.81 -3.43 -0.11
C LYS A 81 -11.20 -4.50 -1.02
N GLY A 82 -10.80 -4.11 -2.23
CA GLY A 82 -10.15 -4.94 -3.23
C GLY A 82 -8.83 -5.51 -2.73
N ASP A 83 -7.98 -4.68 -2.13
CA ASP A 83 -6.66 -5.12 -1.67
C ASP A 83 -6.72 -5.75 -0.27
N LEU A 84 -7.56 -5.20 0.63
CA LEU A 84 -7.52 -5.54 2.05
C LEU A 84 -8.49 -6.66 2.47
N LEU A 85 -9.61 -6.84 1.76
CA LEU A 85 -10.65 -7.80 2.17
C LEU A 85 -10.72 -9.03 1.25
N TYR A 86 -10.78 -8.82 -0.07
CA TYR A 86 -11.01 -9.94 -1.00
C TYR A 86 -9.86 -10.97 -1.00
N PRO A 87 -8.57 -10.60 -1.10
CA PRO A 87 -7.46 -11.55 -1.07
C PRO A 87 -7.40 -12.28 0.26
N HIS A 88 -7.67 -11.59 1.37
CA HIS A 88 -7.60 -12.18 2.71
C HIS A 88 -8.70 -13.23 2.91
N LEU A 89 -9.95 -12.94 2.52
CA LEU A 89 -11.04 -13.93 2.49
C LEU A 89 -10.69 -15.15 1.62
N LYS A 90 -10.14 -14.91 0.44
CA LYS A 90 -9.82 -15.97 -0.52
C LYS A 90 -8.68 -16.86 -0.04
N VAL A 91 -7.55 -16.27 0.35
CA VAL A 91 -6.32 -17.01 0.65
C VAL A 91 -6.38 -17.66 2.01
N LYS A 92 -6.92 -16.98 3.03
CA LYS A 92 -6.89 -17.49 4.41
C LYS A 92 -8.12 -18.32 4.78
N TYR A 93 -9.27 -18.01 4.19
CA TYR A 93 -10.54 -18.65 4.54
C TYR A 93 -11.14 -19.49 3.40
N GLU A 94 -10.50 -19.51 2.23
CA GLU A 94 -10.99 -20.22 1.03
C GLU A 94 -12.39 -19.76 0.58
N ILE A 95 -12.77 -18.52 0.95
CA ILE A 95 -14.05 -17.90 0.57
C ILE A 95 -13.80 -16.97 -0.61
N SER A 96 -13.85 -17.51 -1.84
CA SER A 96 -13.56 -16.73 -3.06
C SER A 96 -14.78 -16.38 -3.92
N GLY A 97 -15.85 -17.17 -3.88
CA GLY A 97 -16.96 -17.07 -4.84
C GLY A 97 -17.61 -15.68 -4.89
N PRO A 98 -18.13 -15.16 -3.77
CA PRO A 98 -18.74 -13.82 -3.74
C PRO A 98 -17.73 -12.69 -4.00
N SER A 99 -16.50 -12.81 -3.49
CA SER A 99 -15.48 -11.75 -3.61
C SER A 99 -14.93 -11.61 -5.03
N ASP A 100 -14.68 -12.71 -5.75
CA ASP A 100 -14.16 -12.67 -7.13
C ASP A 100 -15.18 -12.00 -8.08
N VAL A 101 -16.47 -12.29 -7.91
CA VAL A 101 -17.56 -11.67 -8.69
C VAL A 101 -17.71 -10.19 -8.34
N MET A 102 -17.69 -9.85 -7.04
CA MET A 102 -17.81 -8.45 -6.61
C MET A 102 -16.63 -7.61 -7.13
N TRP A 103 -15.40 -8.12 -7.06
CA TRP A 103 -14.22 -7.41 -7.58
C TRP A 103 -14.35 -7.07 -9.06
N THR A 104 -14.77 -8.03 -9.88
CA THR A 104 -15.00 -7.79 -11.32
C THR A 104 -16.04 -6.68 -11.54
N VAL A 105 -17.13 -6.71 -10.77
CA VAL A 105 -18.18 -5.69 -10.85
C VAL A 105 -17.67 -4.31 -10.40
N ASP A 106 -16.80 -4.26 -9.39
CA ASP A 106 -16.18 -3.03 -8.89
C ASP A 106 -15.32 -2.36 -9.96
N ASP A 107 -14.46 -3.14 -10.62
CA ASP A 107 -13.60 -2.68 -11.73
C ASP A 107 -14.45 -2.12 -12.88
N GLU A 108 -15.49 -2.84 -13.28
CA GLU A 108 -16.41 -2.38 -14.33
C GLU A 108 -17.11 -1.07 -13.97
N ILE A 109 -17.58 -0.92 -12.72
CA ILE A 109 -18.23 0.32 -12.26
C ILE A 109 -17.22 1.48 -12.27
N ARG A 110 -16.01 1.27 -11.76
CA ARG A 110 -14.93 2.27 -11.74
C ARG A 110 -14.61 2.73 -13.16
N ASP A 111 -14.39 1.80 -14.06
CA ASP A 111 -13.98 2.06 -15.44
C ASP A 111 -15.09 2.79 -16.21
N GLU A 112 -16.35 2.45 -15.96
CA GLU A 112 -17.51 3.13 -16.54
C GLU A 112 -17.61 4.59 -16.08
N PHE A 113 -17.49 4.87 -14.78
CA PHE A 113 -17.47 6.26 -14.30
C PHE A 113 -16.27 7.05 -14.83
N ALA A 114 -15.10 6.42 -14.96
CA ALA A 114 -13.93 7.06 -15.58
C ALA A 114 -14.16 7.38 -17.06
N ALA A 115 -14.82 6.48 -17.81
CA ALA A 115 -15.18 6.71 -19.21
C ALA A 115 -16.22 7.83 -19.36
N LEU A 116 -17.23 7.87 -18.50
CA LEU A 116 -18.27 8.90 -18.49
C LEU A 116 -17.71 10.28 -18.13
N ALA A 117 -16.76 10.35 -17.20
CA ALA A 117 -16.09 11.61 -16.84
C ALA A 117 -15.29 12.23 -17.99
N LYS A 118 -14.67 11.41 -18.85
CA LYS A 118 -13.97 11.90 -20.06
C LYS A 118 -14.91 12.54 -21.09
N LYS A 119 -16.21 12.24 -21.00
CA LYS A 119 -17.26 12.75 -21.90
C LYS A 119 -18.27 13.64 -21.18
N ALA A 120 -17.92 14.19 -20.01
CA ALA A 120 -18.84 14.93 -19.15
C ALA A 120 -19.40 16.22 -19.81
N ASP A 121 -18.74 16.76 -20.84
CA ASP A 121 -19.20 17.93 -21.60
C ASP A 121 -20.38 17.62 -22.54
N SER A 122 -20.61 16.35 -22.86
CA SER A 122 -21.66 15.89 -23.79
C SER A 122 -22.56 14.86 -23.09
N GLN A 123 -23.46 15.35 -22.23
CA GLN A 123 -24.43 14.53 -21.48
C GLN A 123 -25.71 14.30 -22.28
N ASP A 124 -25.58 13.63 -23.42
CA ASP A 124 -26.71 13.16 -24.21
C ASP A 124 -27.51 12.04 -23.48
N ASP A 125 -28.59 11.59 -24.10
CA ASP A 125 -29.48 10.57 -23.50
C ASP A 125 -28.76 9.23 -23.28
N GLU A 126 -27.78 8.89 -24.12
CA GLU A 126 -26.96 7.67 -23.96
C GLU A 126 -26.07 7.80 -22.72
N TRP A 127 -25.36 8.92 -22.57
CA TRP A 127 -24.54 9.23 -21.41
C TRP A 127 -25.37 9.16 -20.12
N LYS A 128 -26.56 9.78 -20.11
CA LYS A 128 -27.46 9.79 -18.95
C LYS A 128 -27.92 8.38 -18.57
N LYS A 129 -28.29 7.56 -19.57
CA LYS A 129 -28.69 6.16 -19.34
C LYS A 129 -27.55 5.33 -18.77
N ARG A 130 -26.33 5.51 -19.29
CA ARG A 130 -25.12 4.83 -18.80
C ARG A 130 -24.75 5.26 -17.39
N PHE A 131 -24.82 6.56 -17.10
CA PHE A 131 -24.55 7.10 -15.76
C PHE A 131 -25.56 6.57 -14.74
N GLU A 132 -26.86 6.55 -15.04
CA GLU A 132 -27.87 5.95 -14.15
C GLU A 132 -27.66 4.44 -13.93
N ALA A 133 -27.26 3.71 -14.99
CA ALA A 133 -26.95 2.30 -14.87
C ALA A 133 -25.72 2.05 -13.96
N ALA A 134 -24.68 2.86 -14.09
CA ALA A 134 -23.50 2.79 -13.23
C ALA A 134 -23.85 3.14 -11.77
N LEU A 135 -24.68 4.17 -11.54
CA LEU A 135 -25.18 4.53 -10.20
C LEU A 135 -25.98 3.38 -9.58
N THR A 136 -26.85 2.73 -10.35
CA THR A 136 -27.64 1.58 -9.89
C THR A 136 -26.74 0.41 -9.49
N ARG A 137 -25.73 0.10 -10.30
CA ARG A 137 -24.75 -0.95 -9.97
C ARG A 137 -23.93 -0.61 -8.70
N ALA A 138 -23.56 0.65 -8.51
CA ALA A 138 -22.87 1.10 -7.29
C ALA A 138 -23.78 0.97 -6.04
N ASP A 139 -25.06 1.34 -6.16
CA ASP A 139 -26.06 1.20 -5.10
C ASP A 139 -26.30 -0.27 -4.71
N GLU A 140 -26.37 -1.16 -5.70
CA GLU A 140 -26.41 -2.61 -5.47
C GLU A 140 -25.15 -3.14 -4.79
N MET A 141 -23.98 -2.55 -5.07
CA MET A 141 -22.73 -2.94 -4.43
C MET A 141 -22.72 -2.60 -2.95
N ILE A 142 -23.22 -1.42 -2.55
CA ILE A 142 -23.43 -1.06 -1.14
C ILE A 142 -24.24 -2.13 -0.41
N TYR A 143 -25.33 -2.61 -1.03
CA TYR A 143 -26.16 -3.67 -0.46
C TYR A 143 -25.39 -4.99 -0.33
N LYS A 144 -24.65 -5.41 -1.37
CA LYS A 144 -23.85 -6.65 -1.35
C LYS A 144 -22.75 -6.57 -0.29
N GLU A 145 -22.14 -5.41 -0.11
CA GLU A 145 -21.13 -5.22 0.92
C GLU A 145 -21.72 -5.39 2.31
N ALA A 146 -22.80 -4.66 2.62
CA ALA A 146 -23.44 -4.70 3.93
C ALA A 146 -24.05 -6.06 4.28
N ASN A 147 -24.54 -6.82 3.28
CA ASN A 147 -25.29 -8.05 3.50
C ASN A 147 -24.51 -9.34 3.20
N ILE A 148 -23.36 -9.25 2.50
CA ILE A 148 -22.58 -10.41 2.09
C ILE A 148 -21.12 -10.24 2.49
N LEU A 149 -20.43 -9.20 2.01
CA LEU A 149 -18.99 -9.06 2.23
C LEU A 149 -18.66 -8.85 3.71
N PHE A 150 -19.17 -7.77 4.32
CA PHE A 150 -18.84 -7.42 5.70
C PHE A 150 -19.27 -8.50 6.70
N PRO A 151 -20.46 -9.13 6.59
CA PRO A 151 -20.81 -10.28 7.43
C PRO A 151 -19.85 -11.47 7.29
N ASN A 152 -19.34 -11.76 6.10
CA ASN A 152 -18.32 -12.79 5.92
C ASN A 152 -16.99 -12.37 6.55
N CYS A 153 -16.52 -11.13 6.36
CA CYS A 153 -15.29 -10.65 7.00
C CYS A 153 -15.41 -10.68 8.52
N ALA A 154 -16.46 -10.08 9.08
CA ALA A 154 -16.67 -9.97 10.52
C ALA A 154 -16.65 -11.35 11.19
N PHE A 155 -17.32 -12.34 10.61
CA PHE A 155 -17.40 -13.67 11.18
C PHE A 155 -16.07 -14.42 11.17
N ASN A 156 -15.31 -14.31 10.08
CA ASN A 156 -14.11 -15.11 9.88
C ASN A 156 -12.84 -14.47 10.45
N PHE A 157 -12.70 -13.15 10.34
CA PHE A 157 -11.46 -12.45 10.66
C PHE A 157 -11.20 -12.38 12.17
N THR A 158 -9.94 -12.52 12.56
CA THR A 158 -9.48 -12.33 13.95
C THR A 158 -9.14 -10.88 14.23
N ASP A 159 -8.99 -10.51 15.51
CA ASP A 159 -8.62 -9.15 15.89
C ASP A 159 -7.23 -8.76 15.35
N GLU A 160 -6.25 -9.68 15.36
CA GLU A 160 -4.91 -9.41 14.81
C GLU A 160 -4.93 -9.09 13.31
N GLU A 161 -5.84 -9.71 12.58
CA GLU A 161 -6.02 -9.46 11.14
C GLU A 161 -6.71 -8.12 10.91
N TRP A 162 -7.75 -7.81 11.69
CA TRP A 162 -8.36 -6.50 11.66
C TRP A 162 -7.36 -5.39 12.02
N PHE A 163 -6.43 -5.63 12.97
CA PHE A 163 -5.33 -4.71 13.24
C PHE A 163 -4.35 -4.59 12.07
N GLY A 164 -4.15 -5.66 11.28
CA GLY A 164 -3.43 -5.60 10.01
C GLY A 164 -4.13 -4.68 9.02
N ILE A 165 -5.40 -4.98 8.71
CA ILE A 165 -6.24 -4.21 7.79
C ILE A 165 -6.31 -2.74 8.20
N TYR A 166 -6.47 -2.44 9.49
CA TYR A 166 -6.47 -1.08 10.03
C TYR A 166 -5.16 -0.33 9.77
N ARG A 167 -4.01 -1.01 9.87
CA ARG A 167 -2.71 -0.38 9.66
C ARG A 167 -2.50 -0.10 8.18
N ASP A 168 -2.81 -1.08 7.34
CA ASP A 168 -2.64 -0.96 5.89
C ASP A 168 -3.64 0.03 5.28
N SER A 169 -4.84 0.19 5.87
CA SER A 169 -5.83 1.16 5.40
C SER A 169 -5.37 2.61 5.50
N LYS A 170 -4.37 2.92 6.34
CA LYS A 170 -3.82 4.28 6.50
C LYS A 170 -3.03 4.76 5.29
N ASP A 171 -2.55 3.84 4.46
CA ASP A 171 -1.81 4.19 3.24
C ASP A 171 -2.74 4.57 2.08
N TYR A 172 -4.06 4.44 2.26
CA TYR A 172 -5.06 4.79 1.27
C TYR A 172 -5.58 6.22 1.48
N ALA A 173 -5.86 6.90 0.37
CA ALA A 173 -6.50 8.21 0.39
C ALA A 173 -7.90 8.14 1.03
N GLU A 174 -8.32 9.27 1.58
CA GLU A 174 -9.69 9.47 2.06
C GLU A 174 -10.66 9.56 0.87
N CYS A 175 -11.89 9.08 1.07
CA CYS A 175 -12.94 9.18 0.08
C CYS A 175 -14.27 9.58 0.72
N PHE A 176 -15.07 10.33 -0.03
CA PHE A 176 -16.35 10.89 0.41
C PHE A 176 -16.29 11.73 1.68
N GLY A 177 -15.13 12.30 2.01
CA GLY A 177 -14.89 13.03 3.25
C GLY A 177 -14.88 12.15 4.50
N VAL A 178 -14.68 10.85 4.34
CA VAL A 178 -14.51 9.90 5.44
C VAL A 178 -13.01 9.68 5.70
N GLU A 179 -12.57 10.14 6.87
CA GLU A 179 -11.20 9.95 7.35
C GLU A 179 -11.02 8.57 8.00
N ASN A 180 -9.81 8.04 7.98
CA ASN A 180 -9.47 6.86 8.77
C ASN A 180 -9.44 7.23 10.26
N GLY A 181 -10.44 6.78 11.02
CA GLY A 181 -10.48 6.99 12.47
C GLY A 181 -9.32 6.31 13.21
N VAL A 182 -9.08 6.71 14.45
CA VAL A 182 -8.08 6.06 15.32
C VAL A 182 -8.72 4.86 16.02
N TRP A 183 -8.15 3.67 15.83
CA TRP A 183 -8.55 2.48 16.57
C TRP A 183 -7.52 2.17 17.67
N GLU A 184 -7.86 2.61 18.89
CA GLU A 184 -6.97 2.59 20.06
C GLU A 184 -6.33 1.22 20.37
N ASP A 185 -7.06 0.14 20.17
CA ASP A 185 -6.54 -1.20 20.50
C ASP A 185 -5.50 -1.67 19.48
N ALA A 186 -5.68 -1.33 18.20
CA ALA A 186 -4.70 -1.62 17.16
C ALA A 186 -3.39 -0.83 17.36
N GLU A 187 -3.50 0.45 17.79
CA GLU A 187 -2.36 1.32 18.11
C GLU A 187 -1.50 0.77 19.25
N LYS A 188 -2.14 0.23 20.28
CA LYS A 188 -1.44 -0.35 21.44
C LYS A 188 -0.62 -1.58 21.05
N VAL A 189 -1.17 -2.46 20.20
CA VAL A 189 -0.51 -3.70 19.77
C VAL A 189 0.70 -3.42 18.87
N GLN A 190 0.64 -2.40 18.01
CA GLN A 190 1.74 -2.06 17.10
C GLN A 190 3.05 -1.74 17.83
N LYS A 191 2.98 -1.10 18.99
CA LYS A 191 4.17 -0.73 19.78
C LYS A 191 5.00 -1.94 20.26
N VAL A 192 4.46 -3.17 20.18
CA VAL A 192 5.07 -4.38 20.73
C VAL A 192 5.82 -5.21 19.68
N LYS A 193 5.55 -5.05 18.37
CA LYS A 193 6.27 -5.78 17.30
C LYS A 193 7.68 -5.21 17.09
N MET A 194 8.66 -5.73 17.84
CA MET A 194 10.09 -5.44 17.65
C MET A 194 10.66 -6.21 16.46
N SER A 195 11.60 -5.58 15.73
CA SER A 195 12.50 -6.30 14.83
C SER A 195 13.25 -7.37 15.61
N SER A 196 13.23 -8.60 15.11
CA SER A 196 13.97 -9.71 15.67
C SER A 196 14.91 -10.28 14.61
N ILE A 197 16.00 -10.85 15.09
CA ILE A 197 16.96 -11.60 14.28
C ILE A 197 16.94 -13.02 14.84
N SER A 198 16.48 -13.97 14.05
CA SER A 198 16.77 -15.39 14.29
C SER A 198 18.07 -15.76 13.55
N GLN A 199 18.65 -16.95 13.79
CA GLN A 199 19.97 -17.29 13.26
C GLN A 199 20.13 -17.06 11.74
N ASP A 200 19.05 -17.15 10.96
CA ASP A 200 19.09 -16.95 9.49
C ASP A 200 18.01 -16.00 8.93
N GLU A 201 17.15 -15.43 9.76
CA GLU A 201 16.01 -14.61 9.32
C GLU A 201 15.99 -13.22 9.94
N ILE A 202 15.85 -12.21 9.08
CA ILE A 202 15.76 -10.79 9.44
C ILE A 202 14.29 -10.40 9.39
N VAL A 203 13.70 -10.06 10.54
CA VAL A 203 12.32 -9.58 10.65
C VAL A 203 12.29 -8.06 10.78
N MET A 204 11.66 -7.40 9.81
CA MET A 204 11.49 -5.94 9.72
C MET A 204 10.01 -5.57 9.73
N ALA A 205 9.72 -4.27 9.87
CA ALA A 205 8.33 -3.79 9.90
C ALA A 205 7.55 -4.12 8.62
N GLY A 206 8.22 -4.14 7.46
CA GLY A 206 7.62 -4.44 6.16
C GLY A 206 7.67 -5.91 5.74
N GLY A 207 8.09 -6.83 6.62
CA GLY A 207 8.20 -8.25 6.31
C GLY A 207 9.50 -8.87 6.81
N HIS A 208 9.77 -10.11 6.40
CA HIS A 208 10.96 -10.86 6.76
C HIS A 208 11.66 -11.45 5.54
N MET A 209 12.97 -11.67 5.64
CA MET A 209 13.76 -12.36 4.62
C MET A 209 14.97 -13.02 5.25
N THR A 210 15.48 -14.08 4.63
CA THR A 210 16.73 -14.69 5.06
C THR A 210 17.93 -13.78 4.72
N VAL A 211 19.05 -13.98 5.40
CA VAL A 211 20.31 -13.27 5.07
C VAL A 211 20.72 -13.53 3.61
N GLU A 212 20.50 -14.76 3.10
CA GLU A 212 20.74 -15.12 1.71
C GLU A 212 19.85 -14.32 0.75
N GLN A 213 18.55 -14.22 1.03
CA GLN A 213 17.60 -13.45 0.22
C GLN A 213 17.95 -11.95 0.19
N LEU A 214 18.29 -11.37 1.34
CA LEU A 214 18.73 -9.97 1.42
C LEU A 214 19.99 -9.74 0.59
N THR A 215 20.97 -10.64 0.71
CA THR A 215 22.24 -10.56 -0.04
C THR A 215 22.01 -10.65 -1.54
N ALA A 216 21.21 -11.62 -1.99
CA ALA A 216 20.86 -11.80 -3.40
C ALA A 216 20.12 -10.57 -3.96
N MET A 217 19.19 -10.00 -3.18
CA MET A 217 18.47 -8.78 -3.57
C MET A 217 19.42 -7.59 -3.76
N LEU A 218 20.32 -7.32 -2.80
CA LEU A 218 21.30 -6.23 -2.87
C LEU A 218 22.30 -6.39 -4.03
N ASN A 219 22.62 -7.64 -4.40
CA ASN A 219 23.49 -7.96 -5.54
C ASN A 219 22.76 -7.87 -6.89
N THR A 220 21.44 -7.96 -6.91
CA THR A 220 20.61 -7.88 -8.14
C THR A 220 20.29 -6.44 -8.52
N ILE A 221 20.22 -5.52 -7.56
CA ILE A 221 20.05 -4.09 -7.83
C ILE A 221 21.19 -3.64 -8.77
N PRO A 222 20.89 -2.98 -9.90
CA PRO A 222 21.89 -2.61 -10.92
C PRO A 222 22.71 -1.38 -10.50
N LEU A 223 23.20 -1.38 -9.27
CA LEU A 223 23.97 -0.31 -8.63
C LEU A 223 25.13 -0.93 -7.86
N GLU A 224 26.27 -0.25 -7.82
CA GLU A 224 27.28 -0.57 -6.80
C GLU A 224 26.85 0.09 -5.49
N ILE A 225 26.71 -0.71 -4.45
CA ILE A 225 26.25 -0.28 -3.12
C ILE A 225 27.41 -0.43 -2.15
N SER A 226 27.71 0.65 -1.42
CA SER A 226 28.62 0.63 -0.28
C SER A 226 27.94 1.25 0.95
N PHE A 227 28.21 0.70 2.13
CA PHE A 227 27.72 1.25 3.40
C PHE A 227 28.86 1.45 4.39
N VAL A 228 28.88 2.64 4.99
CA VAL A 228 29.82 3.09 6.02
C VAL A 228 29.01 3.41 7.27
N ASP A 229 29.38 2.85 8.42
CA ASP A 229 28.62 3.03 9.67
C ASP A 229 28.88 4.38 10.36
N THR A 230 28.32 4.55 11.56
CA THR A 230 28.47 5.75 12.38
C THR A 230 29.90 6.05 12.80
N ASP A 231 30.75 5.03 12.86
CA ASP A 231 32.16 5.12 13.25
C ASP A 231 33.07 5.36 12.04
N ASN A 232 32.48 5.62 10.86
CA ASN A 232 33.14 5.82 9.59
C ASN A 232 33.85 4.56 9.06
N ILE A 233 33.40 3.37 9.48
CA ILE A 233 33.96 2.09 9.08
C ILE A 233 33.18 1.53 7.89
N ASN A 234 33.88 1.06 6.85
CA ASN A 234 33.25 0.34 5.74
C ASN A 234 32.69 -0.99 6.24
N ARG A 235 31.38 -1.19 6.18
CA ARG A 235 30.72 -2.41 6.68
C ARG A 235 30.21 -3.33 5.60
N PHE A 236 29.88 -2.78 4.43
CA PHE A 236 29.28 -3.58 3.38
C PHE A 236 29.61 -3.02 2.00
N PHE A 237 29.88 -3.94 1.08
CA PHE A 237 29.85 -3.71 -0.36
C PHE A 237 28.99 -4.82 -0.96
N ASN A 238 28.06 -4.51 -1.85
CA ASN A 238 27.39 -5.56 -2.62
C ASN A 238 28.41 -6.26 -3.54
N GLU A 239 28.13 -7.49 -3.95
CA GLU A 239 29.01 -8.27 -4.80
C GLU A 239 28.87 -7.89 -6.28
N GLY A 240 29.63 -8.55 -7.15
CA GLY A 240 29.55 -8.40 -8.60
C GLY A 240 30.53 -7.39 -9.22
N PRO A 241 30.46 -7.19 -10.55
CA PRO A 241 31.36 -6.29 -11.27
C PRO A 241 31.23 -4.84 -10.81
N LYS A 242 32.37 -4.21 -10.51
CA LYS A 242 32.45 -2.79 -10.11
C LYS A 242 33.36 -1.97 -11.03
N VAL A 243 32.88 -0.80 -11.44
CA VAL A 243 33.61 0.33 -12.03
C VAL A 243 34.53 0.95 -11.00
N PHE A 244 34.08 1.12 -9.75
CA PHE A 244 34.93 1.54 -8.65
C PHE A 244 35.31 0.32 -7.81
N LYS A 245 36.57 -0.10 -7.91
CA LYS A 245 37.04 -1.29 -7.18
C LYS A 245 36.87 -1.06 -5.68
N ARG A 246 36.23 -2.03 -5.02
CA ARG A 246 36.05 -2.12 -3.57
C ARG A 246 36.70 -3.43 -3.12
N PRO A 247 37.99 -3.40 -2.75
CA PRO A 247 38.66 -4.63 -2.32
C PRO A 247 38.05 -5.09 -1.00
N GLY A 248 37.73 -6.38 -0.87
CA GLY A 248 37.12 -6.93 0.35
C GLY A 248 37.94 -6.65 1.62
N MET A 249 39.27 -6.49 1.49
CA MET A 249 40.13 -6.12 2.61
C MET A 249 39.85 -4.72 3.19
N ALA A 250 39.11 -3.87 2.49
CA ALA A 250 38.71 -2.54 2.98
C ALA A 250 37.52 -2.59 3.95
N ILE A 251 36.80 -3.71 4.01
CA ILE A 251 35.82 -3.97 5.06
C ILE A 251 36.51 -3.86 6.42
N ASP A 252 35.81 -3.28 7.39
CA ASP A 252 36.26 -3.00 8.75
C ASP A 252 37.45 -2.02 8.85
N ARG A 253 37.69 -1.23 7.80
CA ARG A 253 38.61 -0.07 7.83
C ARG A 253 37.86 1.24 7.76
N GLU A 254 38.47 2.29 8.30
CA GLU A 254 37.99 3.65 8.11
C GLU A 254 37.91 4.01 6.62
N VAL A 255 36.79 4.60 6.22
CA VAL A 255 36.52 5.05 4.85
C VAL A 255 37.57 6.02 4.32
N PHE A 256 38.16 6.82 5.21
CA PHE A 256 39.18 7.81 4.89
C PHE A 256 40.46 7.18 4.33
N SER A 257 40.83 6.00 4.85
CA SER A 257 42.02 5.26 4.41
C SER A 257 41.93 4.76 2.96
N CYS A 258 40.72 4.73 2.38
CA CYS A 258 40.47 4.30 1.01
C CYS A 258 40.62 5.44 -0.02
N HIS A 259 40.89 6.67 0.42
CA HIS A 259 40.91 7.85 -0.44
C HIS A 259 42.27 8.56 -0.41
N PRO A 260 42.71 9.17 -1.53
CA PRO A 260 43.89 10.04 -1.52
C PRO A 260 43.70 11.25 -0.59
N PRO A 261 44.78 11.80 0.02
CA PRO A 261 44.66 12.90 1.00
C PRO A 261 43.88 14.13 0.52
N LYS A 262 43.94 14.43 -0.80
CA LYS A 262 43.20 15.53 -1.41
C LYS A 262 41.67 15.33 -1.40
N ILE A 263 41.21 14.09 -1.44
CA ILE A 263 39.79 13.72 -1.48
C ILE A 263 39.27 13.42 -0.06
N GLU A 264 40.14 12.93 0.82
CA GLU A 264 39.81 12.61 2.20
C GLU A 264 39.11 13.77 2.93
N GLN A 265 39.62 15.00 2.78
CA GLN A 265 39.02 16.19 3.41
C GLN A 265 37.57 16.42 2.95
N GLN A 266 37.28 16.16 1.68
CA GLN A 266 35.94 16.28 1.13
C GLN A 266 35.02 15.19 1.68
N VAL A 267 35.50 13.94 1.77
CA VAL A 267 34.75 12.82 2.35
C VAL A 267 34.40 13.10 3.81
N ARG A 268 35.37 13.56 4.61
CA ARG A 268 35.15 13.95 6.01
C ARG A 268 34.05 14.98 6.15
N ARG A 269 34.14 16.06 5.37
CA ARG A 269 33.13 17.13 5.38
C ARG A 269 31.74 16.59 5.05
N ILE A 270 31.60 15.76 4.01
CA ILE A 270 30.30 15.20 3.62
C ILE A 270 29.69 14.37 4.76
N ILE A 271 30.49 13.49 5.39
CA ILE A 271 30.02 12.66 6.50
C ILE A 271 29.64 13.50 7.71
N GLU A 272 30.38 14.57 8.01
CA GLU A 272 30.06 15.48 9.11
C GLU A 272 28.74 16.23 8.89
N GLU A 273 28.49 16.73 7.68
CA GLU A 273 27.23 17.39 7.30
C GLU A 273 26.04 16.40 7.36
N PHE A 274 26.26 15.15 6.92
CA PHE A 274 25.26 14.10 7.08
C PHE A 274 24.98 13.80 8.56
N ARG A 275 26.01 13.67 9.39
CA ARG A 275 25.85 13.44 10.83
C ARG A 275 25.14 14.61 11.52
N ALA A 276 25.44 15.84 11.12
CA ALA A 276 24.83 17.06 11.66
C ALA A 276 23.38 17.28 11.19
N GLY A 277 22.92 16.58 10.15
CA GLY A 277 21.58 16.77 9.60
C GLY A 277 21.45 17.97 8.66
N THR A 278 22.57 18.58 8.26
CA THR A 278 22.59 19.74 7.36
C THR A 278 22.56 19.34 5.89
N LEU A 279 22.93 18.10 5.58
CA LEU A 279 22.80 17.47 4.26
C LEU A 279 22.22 16.05 4.40
N ASP A 280 21.46 15.63 3.39
CA ASP A 280 20.97 14.24 3.29
C ASP A 280 21.49 13.51 2.06
N LYS A 281 21.90 14.24 1.01
CA LYS A 281 22.42 13.66 -0.22
C LYS A 281 23.44 14.56 -0.91
N VAL A 282 24.42 13.93 -1.57
CA VAL A 282 25.41 14.59 -2.44
C VAL A 282 25.54 13.77 -3.73
N PRO A 283 25.00 14.26 -4.86
CA PRO A 283 25.22 13.65 -6.16
C PRO A 283 26.51 14.17 -6.82
N VAL A 284 27.28 13.27 -7.42
CA VAL A 284 28.50 13.55 -8.18
C VAL A 284 28.37 12.92 -9.56
N TRP A 285 28.29 13.78 -10.57
CA TRP A 285 28.25 13.38 -11.97
C TRP A 285 29.66 13.37 -12.53
N MET A 286 30.03 12.30 -13.23
CA MET A 286 31.36 12.20 -13.81
C MET A 286 31.40 11.29 -15.03
N ASP A 287 32.33 11.57 -15.94
CA ASP A 287 32.72 10.63 -16.98
C ASP A 287 33.79 9.67 -16.45
N LYS A 288 33.59 8.37 -16.67
CA LYS A 288 34.59 7.35 -16.35
C LYS A 288 34.68 6.33 -17.47
N ASN A 289 35.88 6.20 -18.04
CA ASN A 289 36.14 5.33 -19.20
C ASN A 289 35.18 5.60 -20.37
N GLY A 290 34.83 6.87 -20.61
CA GLY A 290 33.90 7.29 -21.66
C GLY A 290 32.43 7.01 -21.39
N ARG A 291 32.07 6.59 -20.17
CA ARG A 291 30.69 6.33 -19.74
C ARG A 291 30.25 7.35 -18.72
N THR A 292 28.98 7.74 -18.82
CA THR A 292 28.35 8.71 -17.93
C THR A 292 27.98 8.04 -16.62
N MET A 293 28.57 8.47 -15.50
CA MET A 293 28.33 7.87 -14.18
C MET A 293 27.68 8.86 -13.23
N LEU A 294 26.82 8.35 -12.35
CA LEU A 294 26.30 9.06 -11.19
C LEU A 294 26.74 8.33 -9.92
N VAL A 295 27.51 9.01 -9.07
CA VAL A 295 27.82 8.56 -7.71
C VAL A 295 26.97 9.39 -6.74
N THR A 296 26.14 8.73 -5.92
CA THR A 296 25.29 9.41 -4.95
C THR A 296 25.64 8.96 -3.54
N TYR A 297 26.05 9.91 -2.70
CA TYR A 297 26.24 9.70 -1.26
C TYR A 297 24.97 10.12 -0.53
N MET A 298 24.50 9.32 0.43
CA MET A 298 23.28 9.60 1.19
C MET A 298 23.45 9.30 2.67
N ALA A 299 22.87 10.15 3.51
CA ALA A 299 22.72 9.88 4.93
C ALA A 299 21.68 8.77 5.14
N VAL A 300 22.07 7.70 5.83
CA VAL A 300 21.13 6.65 6.28
C VAL A 300 20.67 7.04 7.67
N ARG A 301 19.35 7.18 7.87
CA ARG A 301 18.75 7.58 9.15
C ARG A 301 17.65 6.61 9.57
N ASP A 302 17.44 6.47 10.88
CA ASP A 302 16.26 5.76 11.40
C ASP A 302 15.00 6.63 11.38
N LYS A 303 13.87 6.06 11.83
CA LYS A 303 12.57 6.75 11.89
C LYS A 303 12.56 8.02 12.75
N SER A 304 13.51 8.16 13.68
CA SER A 304 13.66 9.36 14.53
C SER A 304 14.59 10.42 13.91
N GLY A 305 15.14 10.17 12.73
CA GLY A 305 16.13 11.03 12.08
C GLY A 305 17.56 10.82 12.58
N LYS A 306 17.80 9.84 13.45
CA LYS A 306 19.15 9.54 13.94
C LYS A 306 20.01 8.98 12.81
N TYR A 307 21.19 9.56 12.62
CA TYR A 307 22.18 9.10 11.65
C TYR A 307 22.71 7.70 12.01
N LEU A 308 22.62 6.77 11.06
CA LEU A 308 23.10 5.38 11.16
C LEU A 308 24.34 5.11 10.32
N GLY A 309 24.65 5.98 9.35
CA GLY A 309 25.77 5.78 8.44
C GLY A 309 25.59 6.50 7.11
N THR A 310 26.54 6.29 6.20
CA THR A 310 26.51 6.82 4.84
C THR A 310 26.40 5.66 3.86
N MET A 311 25.48 5.78 2.91
CA MET A 311 25.39 4.89 1.76
C MET A 311 25.98 5.59 0.53
N GLU A 312 26.78 4.87 -0.24
CA GLU A 312 27.25 5.29 -1.57
C GLU A 312 26.59 4.37 -2.61
N LEU A 313 26.00 5.00 -3.63
CA LEU A 313 25.48 4.31 -4.81
C LEU A 313 26.25 4.76 -6.06
N VAL A 314 26.72 3.82 -6.86
CA VAL A 314 27.27 4.10 -8.20
C VAL A 314 26.32 3.55 -9.24
N GLN A 315 25.91 4.41 -10.17
CA GLN A 315 25.08 4.05 -11.30
C GLN A 315 25.76 4.42 -12.62
N ASP A 316 25.74 3.48 -13.56
CA ASP A 316 26.01 3.75 -14.96
C ASP A 316 24.76 4.36 -15.60
N MET A 317 24.87 5.60 -16.06
CA MET A 317 23.76 6.39 -16.59
C MET A 317 23.70 6.36 -18.12
N GLU A 318 24.53 5.57 -18.79
CA GLU A 318 24.57 5.57 -20.25
C GLU A 318 23.22 5.14 -20.84
N PHE A 319 22.51 4.19 -20.22
CA PHE A 319 21.17 3.76 -20.65
C PHE A 319 20.15 4.93 -20.68
N ALA A 320 20.22 5.83 -19.69
CA ALA A 320 19.33 6.97 -19.61
C ALA A 320 19.70 8.02 -20.66
N LYS A 321 21.00 8.29 -20.81
CA LYS A 321 21.52 9.21 -21.82
C LYS A 321 21.14 8.78 -23.24
N GLU A 322 21.28 7.49 -23.56
CA GLU A 322 20.87 6.93 -24.85
C GLU A 322 19.36 7.01 -25.08
N TYR A 323 18.53 6.81 -24.04
CA TYR A 323 17.07 6.90 -24.15
C TYR A 323 16.60 8.30 -24.54
N PHE A 324 17.16 9.34 -23.91
CA PHE A 324 16.76 10.73 -24.13
C PHE A 324 17.49 11.46 -25.27
N GLN A 325 18.50 10.83 -25.88
CA GLN A 325 19.15 11.35 -27.10
C GLN A 325 18.38 10.99 -28.39
N LYS A 326 17.32 10.20 -28.29
CA LYS A 326 16.41 9.87 -29.40
C LYS A 326 15.25 10.86 -29.49
#